data_AF-A0A6P0I3G4-F1
#
_entry.id   AF-A0A6P0I3G4-F1
#
_cell.length_a   1.000
_cell.length_b   1.000
_cell.length_c   1.000
_cell.angle_alpha   90.00
_cell.angle_beta   90.00
_cell.angle_gamma   90.00
#
_symmetry.space_group_name_H-M   'P 1'
#
loop_
_entity.id
_entity.type
_entity.pdbx_description
1 polymer ?
#
loop_
_entity_poly.entity_id
_entity_poly.type
_entity_poly.pdbx_seq_one_letter_code
_entity_poly.pdbx_strand_id
1 'polypeptide(L)'
;MEQEDPEEYEIQGRLLLADDNTKKLGIEELGTNKFYLARVSEEVWEKIENQTIRLTIRDLYLARFQEVTLVNPATEEEKIERTIIKLTPRVQQESNTS
;
A
#
# COMPACT_ATOMS: atom_id res chain seq x y z
N MET A 1 14.59 18.50 9.10
CA MET A 1 13.19 18.29 8.69
C MET A 1 12.41 18.04 9.97
N GLU A 2 11.25 18.64 10.08
CA GLU A 2 10.26 18.29 11.11
C GLU A 2 9.39 17.15 10.56
N GLN A 3 9.00 16.23 11.43
CA GLN A 3 8.21 15.07 11.08
C GLN A 3 6.89 15.15 11.86
N GLU A 4 5.78 15.06 11.14
CA GLU A 4 4.46 14.94 11.76
C GLU A 4 4.22 13.53 12.29
N ASP A 5 3.27 13.41 13.22
CA ASP A 5 2.84 12.11 13.70
C ASP A 5 2.32 11.26 12.53
N PRO A 6 2.69 9.97 12.46
CA PRO A 6 2.28 9.11 11.36
C PRO A 6 0.77 8.94 11.33
N GLU A 7 0.18 9.15 10.16
CA GLU A 7 -1.24 8.87 9.92
C GLU A 7 -1.40 7.47 9.34
N GLU A 8 -2.43 6.74 9.78
CA GLU A 8 -2.73 5.41 9.25
C GLU A 8 -4.15 5.35 8.68
N TYR A 9 -4.27 4.74 7.50
CA TYR A 9 -5.56 4.55 6.83
C TYR A 9 -5.57 3.26 6.02
N GLU A 10 -6.76 2.74 5.79
CA GLU A 10 -6.96 1.55 4.96
C GLU A 10 -7.60 1.93 3.63
N ILE A 11 -7.12 1.31 2.54
CA ILE A 11 -7.78 1.35 1.24
C ILE A 11 -8.04 -0.07 0.77
N GLN A 12 -9.15 -0.24 0.07
CA GLN A 12 -9.40 -1.44 -0.73
C GLN A 12 -9.09 -1.12 -2.18
N GLY A 13 -8.20 -1.88 -2.80
CA GLY A 13 -7.72 -1.56 -4.13
C GLY A 13 -7.17 -2.75 -4.90
N ARG A 14 -6.92 -2.54 -6.19
CA ARG A 14 -6.30 -3.51 -7.09
C ARG A 14 -4.80 -3.31 -7.11
N LEU A 15 -4.05 -4.41 -7.02
CA LEU A 15 -2.61 -4.36 -7.23
C LEU A 15 -2.31 -4.11 -8.72
N LEU A 16 -1.63 -3.01 -9.03
CA LEU A 16 -1.23 -2.69 -10.41
C LEU A 16 0.28 -2.82 -10.65
N LEU A 17 1.08 -2.69 -9.59
CA LEU A 17 2.54 -2.76 -9.67
C LEU A 17 3.12 -3.45 -8.45
N ALA A 18 4.14 -4.27 -8.67
CA ALA A 18 4.98 -4.83 -7.63
C ALA A 18 6.44 -4.80 -8.10
N ASP A 19 7.31 -4.17 -7.33
CA ASP A 19 8.75 -4.08 -7.60
C ASP A 19 9.52 -4.68 -6.42
N ASP A 20 10.17 -5.81 -6.70
CA ASP A 20 11.01 -6.55 -5.75
C ASP A 20 12.30 -5.79 -5.40
N ASN A 21 12.91 -5.10 -6.37
CA ASN A 21 14.16 -4.38 -6.14
C ASN A 21 13.98 -3.23 -5.15
N THR A 22 12.85 -2.52 -5.25
CA THR A 22 12.55 -1.37 -4.38
C THR A 22 11.60 -1.72 -3.22
N LYS A 23 11.11 -2.96 -3.16
CA LYS A 23 10.07 -3.43 -2.22
C LYS A 23 8.88 -2.48 -2.18
N LYS A 24 8.40 -2.07 -3.37
CA LYS A 24 7.28 -1.14 -3.54
C LYS A 24 6.10 -1.82 -4.21
N LEU A 25 4.90 -1.47 -3.77
CA LEU A 25 3.65 -1.88 -4.40
C LEU A 25 2.86 -0.64 -4.83
N GLY A 26 2.18 -0.77 -5.97
CA GLY A 26 1.23 0.18 -6.49
C GLY A 26 -0.19 -0.37 -6.37
N ILE A 27 -1.04 0.28 -5.58
CA ILE A 27 -2.44 -0.09 -5.39
C ILE A 27 -3.35 1.03 -5.91
N GLU A 28 -4.28 0.67 -6.77
CA GLU A 28 -5.36 1.56 -7.23
C GLU A 28 -6.61 1.35 -6.37
N GLU A 29 -7.03 2.40 -5.67
CA GLU A 29 -8.21 2.36 -4.80
C GLU A 29 -9.51 2.21 -5.59
N LEU A 30 -10.37 1.31 -5.10
CA LEU A 30 -11.70 1.12 -5.66
C LEU A 30 -12.59 2.34 -5.36
N GLY A 31 -13.25 2.85 -6.39
CA GLY A 31 -14.23 3.93 -6.27
C GLY A 31 -13.66 5.33 -6.50
N THR A 32 -12.38 5.56 -6.18
CA THR A 32 -11.70 6.84 -6.43
C THR A 32 -10.74 6.78 -7.63
N ASN A 33 -10.32 5.58 -8.05
CA ASN A 33 -9.25 5.35 -9.04
C ASN A 33 -7.93 6.04 -8.68
N LYS A 34 -7.72 6.37 -7.40
CA LYS A 34 -6.47 6.98 -6.93
C LYS A 34 -5.39 5.91 -6.82
N PHE A 35 -4.21 6.19 -7.37
CA PHE A 35 -3.08 5.28 -7.33
C PHE A 35 -2.11 5.64 -6.19
N TYR A 36 -1.80 4.64 -5.37
CA TYR A 36 -0.91 4.76 -4.22
C TYR A 36 0.32 3.89 -4.45
N LEU A 37 1.48 4.54 -4.58
CA LEU A 37 2.78 3.87 -4.61
C LEU A 37 3.44 4.00 -3.24
N ALA A 38 3.75 2.87 -2.60
CA ALA A 38 4.31 2.85 -1.25
C ALA A 38 5.35 1.74 -1.09
N ARG A 39 6.29 1.97 -0.18
CA ARG A 39 7.22 0.93 0.27
C ARG A 39 6.44 -0.10 1.11
N VAL A 40 6.86 -1.34 1.12
CA VAL A 40 6.29 -2.37 1.98
C VAL A 40 7.10 -2.48 3.27
N SER A 41 6.43 -2.59 4.42
CA SER A 41 7.11 -2.87 5.69
C SER A 41 7.80 -4.22 5.64
N GLU A 42 8.85 -4.40 6.46
CA GLU A 42 9.59 -5.66 6.51
C GLU A 42 8.68 -6.85 6.85
N GLU A 43 7.80 -6.68 7.85
CA GLU A 43 6.86 -7.73 8.27
C GLU A 43 5.89 -8.16 7.15
N VAL A 44 5.40 -7.22 6.33
CA VAL A 44 4.54 -7.55 5.19
C VAL A 44 5.35 -8.18 4.07
N TRP A 45 6.59 -7.73 3.87
CA TRP A 45 7.48 -8.26 2.85
C TRP A 45 7.87 -9.71 3.13
N GLU A 46 8.21 -10.06 4.36
CA GLU A 46 8.48 -11.44 4.78
C GLU A 46 7.30 -12.38 4.48
N LYS A 47 6.06 -11.91 4.65
CA LYS A 47 4.85 -12.68 4.31
C LYS A 47 4.70 -12.89 2.80
N ILE A 48 5.18 -11.95 1.99
CA ILE A 48 5.21 -12.08 0.52
C ILE A 48 6.30 -13.09 0.11
N GLU A 49 7.52 -12.96 0.65
CA GLU A 49 8.64 -13.86 0.38
C GLU A 49 8.33 -15.31 0.77
N ASN A 50 7.73 -15.50 1.95
CA ASN A 50 7.31 -16.82 2.44
C ASN A 50 5.99 -17.32 1.83
N GLN A 51 5.49 -16.67 0.78
CA GLN A 51 4.29 -17.04 0.02
C GLN A 51 3.00 -17.14 0.86
N THR A 52 2.98 -16.52 2.04
CA THR A 52 1.75 -16.36 2.85
C THR A 52 0.80 -15.37 2.18
N ILE A 53 1.35 -14.36 1.51
CA ILE A 53 0.61 -13.42 0.66
C ILE A 53 1.10 -13.61 -0.77
N ARG A 54 0.25 -14.14 -1.64
CA ARG A 54 0.53 -14.20 -3.07
C ARG A 54 0.12 -12.89 -3.73
N LEU A 55 1.09 -12.17 -4.29
CA LEU A 55 0.82 -10.97 -5.09
C LEU A 55 0.37 -11.38 -6.50
N THR A 56 -0.79 -10.90 -6.91
CA THR A 56 -1.34 -11.13 -8.25
C THR A 56 -1.84 -9.80 -8.80
N ILE A 57 -1.34 -9.41 -9.97
CA ILE A 57 -1.72 -8.16 -10.61
C ILE A 57 -3.21 -8.21 -10.95
N ARG A 58 -3.92 -7.10 -10.69
CA ARG A 58 -5.38 -6.90 -10.75
C ARG A 58 -6.20 -7.56 -9.64
N ASP A 59 -5.60 -8.37 -8.77
CA ASP A 59 -6.31 -8.89 -7.60
C ASP A 59 -6.55 -7.79 -6.57
N LEU A 60 -7.60 -8.02 -5.76
CA LEU A 60 -8.03 -7.09 -4.73
C LEU A 60 -7.28 -7.34 -3.43
N TYR A 61 -6.89 -6.24 -2.80
CA TYR A 61 -6.25 -6.24 -1.50
C TYR A 61 -6.87 -5.16 -0.62
N LEU A 62 -6.98 -5.45 0.67
CA LEU A 62 -7.10 -4.42 1.70
C LEU A 62 -5.68 -4.10 2.17
N ALA A 63 -5.26 -2.84 1.99
CA ALA A 63 -3.95 -2.37 2.36
C ALA A 63 -4.07 -1.25 3.40
N ARG A 64 -3.36 -1.39 4.52
CA ARG A 64 -3.19 -0.34 5.51
C ARG A 64 -1.89 0.39 5.24
N PHE A 65 -1.99 1.69 5.01
CA PHE A 65 -0.88 2.59 4.79
C PHE A 65 -0.57 3.32 6.08
N GLN A 66 0.71 3.56 6.32
CA GLN A 66 1.23 4.56 7.25
C GLN A 66 1.86 5.67 6.40
N GLU A 67 1.40 6.88 6.60
CA GLU A 67 1.84 8.09 5.92
C GLU A 67 2.61 8.96 6.90
N VAL A 68 3.77 9.45 6.47
CA VAL A 68 4.61 10.37 7.23
C VAL A 68 4.84 11.60 6.38
N THR A 69 4.42 12.75 6.89
CA THR A 69 4.70 14.06 6.30
C THR A 69 5.99 14.62 6.90
N LEU A 70 6.96 14.89 6.04
CA LEU A 70 8.21 15.54 6.37
C LEU A 70 8.15 16.98 5.86
N VAL A 71 8.33 17.94 6.77
CA VAL A 71 8.30 19.37 6.44
C VAL A 71 9.72 19.93 6.54
N ASN A 72 10.17 20.61 5.50
CA ASN A 72 11.44 21.34 5.54
C ASN A 72 11.24 22.70 6.23
N PRO A 73 11.80 22.92 7.44
CA PRO A 73 11.55 24.15 8.19
C PRO A 73 12.12 25.41 7.52
N ALA A 74 13.04 25.26 6.55
CA ALA A 74 13.65 26.37 5.84
C ALA A 74 12.90 26.77 4.56
N THR A 75 12.16 25.85 3.94
CA THR A 75 11.51 26.06 2.64
C THR A 75 10.00 25.84 2.64
N GLU A 76 9.43 25.35 3.75
CA GLU A 76 8.04 24.90 3.86
C GLU A 76 7.67 23.77 2.88
N GLU A 77 8.66 23.13 2.25
CA GLU A 77 8.41 22.01 1.34
C GLU A 77 7.99 20.76 2.12
N GLU A 78 6.88 20.17 1.68
CA GLU A 78 6.34 18.92 2.21
C GLU A 78 6.78 17.73 1.36
N LYS A 79 7.21 16.66 2.03
CA LYS A 79 7.48 15.37 1.42
C LYS A 79 6.68 14.30 2.14
N ILE A 80 5.81 13.62 1.38
CA ILE A 80 4.99 12.54 1.89
C ILE A 80 5.67 11.19 1.62
N GLU A 81 5.91 10.41 2.66
CA GLU A 81 6.39 9.03 2.57
C GLU A 81 5.28 8.06 2.98
N ARG A 82 5.09 6.99 2.20
CA ARG A 82 4.06 5.98 2.45
C ARG A 82 4.66 4.60 2.61
N THR A 83 4.19 3.88 3.62
CA THR A 83 4.55 2.49 3.91
C THR A 83 3.30 1.63 4.04
N ILE A 84 3.22 0.50 3.34
CA ILE A 84 2.20 -0.51 3.54
C ILE A 84 2.60 -1.34 4.76
N ILE A 85 1.85 -1.18 5.85
CA ILE A 85 2.09 -1.86 7.13
C ILE A 85 1.23 -3.10 7.31
N LYS A 86 0.18 -3.26 6.50
CA LYS A 86 -0.64 -4.47 6.43
C LYS A 86 -1.19 -4.66 5.03
N LEU A 87 -1.16 -5.88 4.54
CA LEU A 87 -1.73 -6.26 3.24
C LEU A 87 -2.54 -7.55 3.41
N THR A 88 -3.78 -7.57 2.95
CA THR A 88 -4.66 -8.73 3.05
C THR A 88 -5.35 -8.98 1.70
N PRO A 89 -5.12 -10.14 1.05
CA PRO A 89 -5.84 -10.51 -0.17
C PRO A 89 -7.35 -10.56 0.09
N ARG A 90 -8.13 -10.02 -0.85
CA ARG A 90 -9.59 -10.14 -0.87
C ARG A 90 -9.96 -11.08 -2.00
N VAL A 91 -10.52 -12.23 -1.64
CA VAL A 91 -11.08 -13.17 -2.63
C VAL A 91 -12.28 -12.48 -3.28
N GLN A 92 -12.30 -12.39 -4.61
CA GLN A 92 -13.54 -12.06 -5.32
C GLN A 92 -14.52 -13.20 -5.02
N GLN A 93 -15.58 -12.93 -4.24
CA GLN A 93 -16.71 -13.84 -4.20
C GLN A 93 -17.36 -13.78 -5.58
N GLU A 94 -16.97 -14.70 -6.46
CA GLU A 94 -17.70 -14.95 -7.69
C GLU A 94 -19.14 -15.28 -7.29
N SER A 95 -20.04 -14.35 -7.56
CA SER A 95 -21.47 -14.57 -7.40
C SER A 95 -21.90 -15.58 -8.46
N ASN A 96 -21.77 -16.87 -8.13
CA ASN A 96 -22.40 -17.95 -8.90
C ASN A 96 -23.91 -17.82 -8.73
N THR A 97 -24.51 -16.97 -9.56
CA THR A 97 -25.95 -16.95 -9.75
C THR A 97 -26.27 -18.14 -10.64
N SER A 98 -26.94 -19.12 -10.05
CA SER A 98 -27.40 -20.38 -10.68
C SER A 98 -28.47 -20.14 -11.73
#